data_AF-A0A0K0FF92-F1
#
_entry.id   AF-A0A0K0FF92-F1
#
_cell.length_a   1.000
_cell.length_b   1.000
_cell.length_c   1.000
_cell.angle_alpha   90.00
_cell.angle_beta   90.00
_cell.angle_gamma   90.00
#
_symmetry.space_group_name_H-M   'P 1'
#
loop_
_entity.id
_entity.type
_entity.pdbx_description
1 polymer ?
#
loop_
_entity_poly.entity_id
_entity_poly.type
_entity_poly.pdbx_seq_one_letter_code
_entity_poly.pdbx_strand_id
1 'polypeptide(L)'
;MIFINLQHIFLLVSLISVSYCGCPQFPNGTYTKVNWWECVQGNLTISSINILTENGNSEYPVQFRKAFYVSIDGENHGMPFTEPKLSMTVWTFGGWMGCSWHEVPTFGMLNNLDACKYGAQCPIPTGKINVKAKIDASRDTMLFSLLKNNATYQVRYSITDNKTKEQICVVVQARCLTEETTSTDI
;
A
#
# COMPACT_ATOMS: atom_id res chain seq x y z
N MET A 1 -35.09 40.28 -30.60
CA MET A 1 -35.59 39.28 -29.65
C MET A 1 -35.21 37.90 -30.16
N ILE A 2 -34.26 37.23 -29.52
CA ILE A 2 -33.85 35.86 -29.87
C ILE A 2 -34.66 34.94 -28.96
N PHE A 3 -35.57 34.17 -29.55
CA PHE A 3 -36.34 33.16 -28.82
C PHE A 3 -35.50 31.89 -28.70
N ILE A 4 -34.97 31.61 -27.51
CA ILE A 4 -34.29 30.35 -27.21
C ILE A 4 -35.37 29.29 -26.99
N ASN A 5 -35.42 28.30 -27.88
CA ASN A 5 -36.43 27.24 -27.85
C ASN A 5 -36.15 26.26 -26.69
N LEU A 6 -37.12 26.11 -25.79
CA LEU A 6 -37.04 25.38 -24.53
C LEU A 6 -36.63 23.90 -24.71
N GLN A 7 -36.91 23.29 -25.87
CA GLN A 7 -36.51 21.92 -26.20
C GLN A 7 -34.99 21.74 -26.37
N HIS A 8 -34.27 22.76 -26.82
CA HIS A 8 -32.82 22.68 -26.98
C HIS A 8 -32.07 22.79 -25.65
N ILE A 9 -32.67 23.43 -24.63
CA ILE A 9 -32.12 23.54 -23.28
C ILE A 9 -32.13 22.17 -22.59
N PHE A 10 -33.20 21.37 -22.74
CA PHE A 10 -33.29 20.04 -22.13
C PHE A 10 -32.30 19.03 -22.72
N LEU A 11 -32.02 19.11 -24.03
CA LEU A 11 -30.98 18.29 -24.69
C LEU A 11 -29.58 18.63 -24.18
N LEU A 12 -29.27 19.91 -23.97
CA LEU A 12 -27.99 20.36 -23.40
C LEU A 12 -27.81 19.89 -21.94
N VAL A 13 -28.84 19.92 -21.10
CA VAL A 13 -28.77 19.46 -19.71
C VAL A 13 -28.60 17.93 -19.62
N SER A 14 -29.23 17.15 -20.52
CA SER A 14 -29.03 15.70 -20.58
C SER A 14 -27.62 15.27 -21.01
N LEU A 15 -26.93 16.09 -21.82
CA LEU A 15 -25.55 15.84 -22.26
C LEU A 15 -24.50 16.24 -21.20
N ILE A 16 -24.85 17.10 -20.24
CA ILE A 16 -23.96 17.49 -19.13
C ILE A 16 -24.03 16.49 -17.96
N SER A 17 -24.94 15.50 -18.03
CA SER A 17 -25.07 14.44 -17.02
C SER A 17 -23.98 13.37 -17.10
N VAL A 18 -23.05 13.48 -18.05
CA VAL A 18 -21.90 12.57 -18.19
C VAL A 18 -20.82 12.95 -17.16
N SER A 19 -21.00 12.40 -15.96
CA SER A 19 -19.91 11.83 -15.16
C SER A 19 -18.77 12.77 -14.73
N TYR A 20 -19.09 13.81 -13.96
CA TYR A 20 -18.14 14.29 -12.94
C TYR A 20 -18.15 13.34 -11.72
N CYS A 21 -17.94 12.05 -11.96
CA CYS A 21 -17.52 11.16 -10.90
C CYS A 21 -16.01 11.35 -10.80
N GLY A 22 -15.58 12.38 -10.05
CA GLY A 22 -14.18 12.51 -9.67
C GLY A 22 -13.72 11.19 -9.05
N CYS A 23 -12.50 10.76 -9.37
CA CYS A 23 -12.00 9.50 -8.83
C CYS A 23 -12.14 9.48 -7.31
N PRO A 24 -12.61 8.36 -6.71
CA PRO A 24 -12.61 8.26 -5.27
C PRO A 24 -11.17 8.42 -4.77
N GLN A 25 -10.92 9.40 -3.90
CA GLN A 25 -9.60 9.64 -3.34
C GLN A 25 -9.08 8.44 -2.53
N PHE A 26 -10.01 7.67 -1.95
CA PHE A 26 -9.75 6.52 -1.10
C PHE A 26 -10.52 5.28 -1.62
N PRO A 27 -10.01 4.60 -2.67
CA PRO A 27 -10.65 3.39 -3.19
C PRO A 27 -10.67 2.28 -2.14
N ASN A 28 -11.53 1.27 -2.32
CA ASN A 28 -11.57 0.07 -1.49
C ASN A 28 -11.75 0.34 0.03
N GLY A 29 -12.32 1.50 0.40
CA GLY A 29 -12.54 1.85 1.81
C GLY A 29 -11.25 2.18 2.57
N THR A 30 -10.16 2.53 1.88
CA THR A 30 -8.91 2.97 2.51
C THR A 30 -9.03 4.33 3.22
N TYR A 31 -10.22 4.91 3.35
CA TYR A 31 -10.36 6.11 4.18
C TYR A 31 -10.25 5.80 5.68
N THR A 32 -10.65 4.60 6.10
CA THR A 32 -10.84 4.26 7.53
C THR A 32 -10.00 3.10 8.03
N LYS A 33 -9.42 2.30 7.13
CA LYS A 33 -8.67 1.10 7.51
C LYS A 33 -7.64 0.68 6.47
N VAL A 34 -6.68 -0.11 6.94
CA VAL A 34 -5.79 -0.90 6.10
C VAL A 34 -6.58 -2.06 5.50
N ASN A 35 -6.38 -2.32 4.21
CA ASN A 35 -6.82 -3.55 3.56
C ASN A 35 -5.59 -4.34 3.13
N TRP A 36 -5.64 -5.67 3.22
CA TRP A 36 -4.57 -6.51 2.73
C TRP A 36 -5.09 -7.87 2.28
N TRP A 37 -4.33 -8.56 1.43
CA TRP A 37 -4.60 -9.92 1.00
C TRP A 37 -3.31 -10.58 0.50
N GLU A 38 -3.30 -11.91 0.51
CA GLU A 38 -2.21 -12.68 -0.08
C GLU A 38 -2.35 -12.70 -1.62
N CYS A 39 -1.28 -12.38 -2.34
CA CYS A 39 -1.28 -12.39 -3.81
C CYS A 39 -0.84 -13.72 -4.44
N VAL A 40 -0.30 -14.63 -3.63
CA VAL A 40 0.02 -16.00 -4.02
C VAL A 40 -0.39 -16.93 -2.89
N GLN A 41 -0.90 -18.11 -3.23
CA GLN A 41 -1.09 -19.18 -2.24
C GLN A 41 0.24 -19.93 -2.10
N GLY A 42 0.70 -20.09 -0.86
CA GLY A 42 1.94 -20.78 -0.54
C GLY A 42 1.82 -21.58 0.75
N ASN A 43 2.94 -22.18 1.17
CA ASN A 43 3.01 -22.93 2.43
C ASN A 43 3.05 -22.02 3.66
N LEU A 44 3.23 -20.71 3.47
CA LEU A 44 3.15 -19.71 4.53
C LEU A 44 1.81 -18.99 4.40
N THR A 45 1.08 -18.95 5.51
CA THR A 45 -0.19 -18.23 5.63
C THR A 45 -0.07 -17.07 6.61
N ILE A 46 -0.66 -15.95 6.27
CA ILE A 46 -0.72 -14.76 7.11
C ILE A 46 -2.13 -14.66 7.67
N SER A 47 -2.20 -14.56 8.99
CA SER A 47 -3.46 -14.43 9.73
C SER A 47 -3.77 -12.99 10.11
N SER A 48 -2.74 -12.14 10.28
CA SER A 48 -2.92 -10.76 10.71
C SER A 48 -1.81 -9.84 10.17
N ILE A 49 -2.19 -8.61 9.84
CA ILE A 49 -1.28 -7.48 9.59
C ILE A 49 -1.85 -6.25 10.30
N ASN A 50 -1.07 -5.69 11.23
CA ASN A 50 -1.43 -4.50 11.98
C ASN A 50 -0.34 -3.44 11.86
N ILE A 51 -0.74 -2.18 11.69
CA ILE A 51 0.16 -1.04 11.70
C ILE A 51 0.04 -0.36 13.07
N LEU A 52 1.17 -0.20 13.74
CA LEU A 52 1.25 0.24 15.13
C LEU A 52 2.21 1.42 15.26
N THR A 53 1.86 2.38 16.11
CA THR A 53 2.76 3.44 16.59
C THR A 53 3.92 2.86 17.42
N GLU A 54 4.92 3.68 17.75
CA GLU A 54 6.01 3.25 18.65
C GLU A 54 5.54 2.77 20.03
N ASN A 55 4.42 3.31 20.51
CA ASN A 55 3.81 2.92 21.78
C ASN A 55 2.96 1.64 21.69
N GLY A 56 2.85 1.04 20.49
CA GLY A 56 2.08 -0.19 20.26
C GLY A 56 0.58 0.00 20.02
N ASN A 57 0.09 1.25 19.96
CA ASN A 57 -1.30 1.53 19.60
C ASN A 57 -1.49 1.41 18.08
N SER A 58 -2.67 0.97 17.63
CA SER A 58 -3.03 0.96 16.21
C SER A 58 -2.88 2.35 15.59
N GLU A 59 -2.30 2.40 14.39
CA GLU A 59 -2.03 3.63 13.68
C GLU A 59 -2.83 3.69 12.38
N TYR A 60 -3.68 4.72 12.27
CA TYR A 60 -4.38 5.04 11.04
C TYR A 60 -4.79 6.53 11.00
N PRO A 61 -4.65 7.23 9.87
CA PRO A 61 -3.90 6.85 8.66
C PRO A 61 -2.40 6.65 8.95
N VAL A 62 -1.67 6.00 8.03
CA VAL A 62 -0.26 5.66 8.24
C VAL A 62 0.63 6.90 8.10
N GLN A 63 1.43 7.20 9.12
CA GLN A 63 2.31 8.38 9.16
C GLN A 63 3.71 8.03 8.64
N PHE A 64 4.03 8.36 7.38
CA PHE A 64 5.32 8.00 6.78
C PHE A 64 6.52 8.83 7.25
N ARG A 65 6.29 10.01 7.86
CA ARG A 65 7.37 10.83 8.46
C ARG A 65 7.76 10.40 9.87
N LYS A 66 7.01 9.48 10.48
CA LYS A 66 7.29 8.92 11.80
C LYS A 66 7.60 7.45 11.64
N ALA A 67 8.46 6.93 12.50
CA ALA A 67 8.66 5.49 12.51
C ALA A 67 7.39 4.80 12.99
N PHE A 68 6.97 3.76 12.29
CA PHE A 68 5.84 2.92 12.64
C PHE A 68 6.27 1.46 12.62
N TYR A 69 5.45 0.59 13.18
CA TYR A 69 5.70 -0.85 13.24
C TYR A 69 4.64 -1.60 12.47
N VAL A 70 5.08 -2.57 11.67
CA VAL A 70 4.19 -3.55 11.04
C VAL A 70 4.29 -4.84 11.84
N SER A 71 3.19 -5.24 12.47
CA SER A 71 3.05 -6.50 13.18
C SER A 71 2.36 -7.52 12.28
N ILE A 72 2.99 -8.66 12.07
CA ILE A 72 2.50 -9.73 11.20
C ILE A 72 2.42 -11.02 12.02
N ASP A 73 1.26 -11.66 11.97
CA ASP A 73 1.06 -13.00 12.50
C ASP A 73 0.80 -13.98 11.36
N GLY A 74 1.41 -15.15 11.42
CA GLY A 74 1.25 -16.17 10.41
C GLY A 74 1.82 -17.51 10.83
N GLU A 75 1.82 -18.45 9.90
CA GLU A 75 2.40 -19.78 10.09
C GLU A 75 3.03 -20.26 8.79
N ASN A 76 4.28 -20.71 8.89
CA ASN A 76 5.00 -21.36 7.80
C ASN A 76 4.90 -22.88 7.94
N HIS A 77 4.13 -23.53 7.08
CA HIS A 77 4.04 -24.99 7.01
C HIS A 77 5.09 -25.62 6.09
N GLY A 78 5.89 -24.79 5.40
CA GLY A 78 6.90 -25.22 4.43
C GLY A 78 8.30 -25.29 5.02
N MET A 79 9.28 -25.22 4.13
CA MET A 79 10.68 -25.16 4.53
C MET A 79 11.04 -23.77 5.09
N PRO A 80 12.08 -23.66 5.91
CA PRO A 80 12.56 -22.37 6.36
C PRO A 80 13.14 -21.58 5.17
N PHE A 81 12.88 -20.26 5.13
CA PHE A 81 13.46 -19.38 4.12
C PHE A 81 14.86 -18.99 4.61
N THR A 82 15.90 -19.53 3.97
CA THR A 82 17.30 -19.32 4.35
C THR A 82 18.01 -18.28 3.47
N GLU A 83 17.52 -18.06 2.26
CA GLU A 83 18.04 -17.07 1.32
C GLU A 83 16.91 -16.17 0.76
N PRO A 84 16.11 -15.50 1.62
CA PRO A 84 14.97 -14.72 1.18
C PRO A 84 15.39 -13.43 0.46
N LYS A 85 14.80 -13.23 -0.73
CA LYS A 85 14.91 -11.99 -1.52
C LYS A 85 13.59 -11.23 -1.48
N LEU A 86 13.68 -9.96 -1.13
CA LEU A 86 12.56 -9.04 -1.04
C LEU A 86 12.43 -8.23 -2.33
N SER A 87 11.21 -8.14 -2.87
CA SER A 87 10.83 -7.15 -3.86
C SER A 87 9.57 -6.42 -3.42
N MET A 88 9.54 -5.10 -3.62
CA MET A 88 8.37 -4.27 -3.36
C MET A 88 7.98 -3.47 -4.60
N THR A 89 6.68 -3.43 -4.87
CA THR A 89 6.12 -2.57 -5.90
C THR A 89 5.08 -1.66 -5.26
N VAL A 90 5.14 -0.37 -5.57
CA VAL A 90 4.28 0.67 -4.99
C VAL A 90 3.40 1.24 -6.09
N TRP A 91 2.10 1.38 -5.81
CA TRP A 91 1.15 2.05 -6.69
C TRP A 91 0.45 3.19 -5.96
N THR A 92 0.08 4.21 -6.72
CA THR A 92 -0.82 5.29 -6.31
C THR A 92 -2.14 5.20 -7.09
N PHE A 93 -3.23 5.69 -6.52
CA PHE A 93 -4.53 5.68 -7.20
C PHE A 93 -4.89 7.06 -7.75
N GLY A 94 -5.47 7.08 -8.95
CA GLY A 94 -5.99 8.29 -9.57
C GLY A 94 -4.92 9.14 -10.27
N GLY A 95 -5.30 10.36 -10.64
CA GLY A 95 -4.48 11.30 -11.40
C GLY A 95 -5.00 11.51 -12.82
N TRP A 96 -4.18 12.17 -13.64
CA TRP A 96 -4.56 12.55 -15.01
C TRP A 96 -4.78 11.35 -15.95
N MET A 97 -4.25 10.17 -15.60
CA MET A 97 -4.40 8.93 -16.36
C MET A 97 -5.68 8.14 -16.02
N GLY A 98 -6.53 8.66 -15.12
CA GLY A 98 -7.82 8.07 -14.78
C GLY A 98 -7.87 7.41 -13.39
N CYS A 99 -9.01 6.81 -13.06
CA CYS A 99 -9.29 6.23 -11.75
C CYS A 99 -8.79 4.79 -11.65
N SER A 100 -7.48 4.60 -11.74
CA SER A 100 -6.82 3.30 -11.67
C SER A 100 -5.56 3.36 -10.81
N TRP A 101 -5.02 2.18 -10.50
CA TRP A 101 -3.73 2.04 -9.84
C TRP A 101 -2.60 2.25 -10.85
N HIS A 102 -1.69 3.16 -10.55
CA HIS A 102 -0.52 3.48 -11.36
C HIS A 102 0.74 3.21 -10.56
N GLU A 103 1.70 2.51 -11.16
CA GLU A 103 2.95 2.16 -10.50
C GLU A 103 3.79 3.42 -10.29
N VAL A 104 4.33 3.56 -9.08
CA VAL A 104 5.32 4.59 -8.76
C VAL A 104 6.67 4.10 -9.26
N PRO A 105 7.33 4.82 -10.18
CA PRO A 105 8.58 4.36 -10.76
C PRO A 105 9.71 4.42 -9.73
N THR A 106 10.05 3.27 -9.15
CA THR A 106 11.16 3.14 -8.19
C THR A 106 12.50 2.85 -8.88
N PHE A 107 12.51 2.71 -10.20
CA PHE A 107 13.70 2.43 -11.02
C PHE A 107 14.51 1.22 -10.54
N GLY A 108 13.82 0.21 -9.99
CA GLY A 108 14.43 -1.03 -9.53
C GLY A 108 15.05 -0.96 -8.12
N MET A 109 14.99 0.19 -7.43
CA MET A 109 15.53 0.34 -6.07
C MET A 109 14.91 -0.62 -5.05
N LEU A 110 13.68 -1.07 -5.30
CA LEU A 110 12.94 -1.95 -4.40
C LEU A 110 12.92 -3.42 -4.84
N ASN A 111 13.74 -3.82 -5.82
CA ASN A 111 13.73 -5.17 -6.39
C ASN A 111 14.92 -6.01 -5.91
N ASN A 112 14.67 -7.30 -5.64
CA ASN A 112 15.69 -8.30 -5.30
C ASN A 112 16.62 -7.90 -4.13
N LEU A 113 16.08 -7.19 -3.15
CA LEU A 113 16.75 -6.81 -1.93
C LEU A 113 17.00 -8.03 -1.05
N ASP A 114 18.02 -7.97 -0.20
CA ASP A 114 18.27 -9.00 0.81
C ASP A 114 17.27 -8.83 1.96
N ALA A 115 16.25 -9.71 2.05
CA ALA A 115 15.17 -9.52 3.01
C ALA A 115 15.69 -9.45 4.46
N CYS A 116 16.77 -10.17 4.77
CA CYS A 116 17.39 -10.20 6.09
C CYS A 116 18.05 -8.86 6.47
N LYS A 117 18.58 -8.14 5.48
CA LYS A 117 19.13 -6.79 5.67
C LYS A 117 18.06 -5.70 5.73
N TYR A 118 16.89 -5.98 5.16
CA TYR A 118 15.78 -5.03 5.03
C TYR A 118 14.58 -5.37 5.94
N GLY A 119 14.84 -6.05 7.08
CA GLY A 119 13.91 -6.14 8.21
C GLY A 119 13.24 -7.48 8.46
N ALA A 120 13.41 -8.48 7.59
CA ALA A 120 12.95 -9.83 7.89
C ALA A 120 13.85 -10.50 8.95
N GLN A 121 13.25 -11.18 9.92
CA GLN A 121 13.99 -12.01 10.87
C GLN A 121 14.41 -13.30 10.16
N CYS A 122 15.70 -13.40 9.84
CA CYS A 122 16.25 -14.53 9.11
C CYS A 122 16.99 -15.52 10.01
N PRO A 123 16.92 -16.84 9.71
CA PRO A 123 16.04 -17.43 8.69
C PRO A 123 14.56 -17.30 9.10
N ILE A 124 13.64 -17.24 8.12
CA ILE A 124 12.20 -17.29 8.44
C ILE A 124 11.89 -18.77 8.76
N PRO A 125 11.59 -19.12 10.03
CA PRO A 125 11.51 -20.52 10.43
C PRO A 125 10.20 -21.16 9.94
N THR A 126 10.17 -22.50 9.96
CA THR A 126 8.93 -23.27 9.92
C THR A 126 8.18 -23.09 11.27
N GLY A 127 6.85 -23.10 11.23
CA GLY A 127 5.98 -22.92 12.37
C GLY A 127 5.45 -21.49 12.51
N LYS A 128 5.07 -21.12 13.75
CA LYS A 128 4.45 -19.82 14.03
C LYS A 128 5.39 -18.65 13.75
N ILE A 129 4.85 -17.64 13.09
CA ILE A 129 5.52 -16.38 12.78
C ILE A 129 4.80 -15.27 13.54
N ASN A 130 5.56 -14.54 14.35
CA ASN A 130 5.14 -13.30 14.97
C ASN A 130 6.27 -12.29 14.77
N VAL A 131 6.09 -11.40 13.80
CA VAL A 131 7.13 -10.43 13.41
C VAL A 131 6.60 -9.05 13.69
N LYS A 132 7.41 -8.24 14.38
CA LYS A 132 7.19 -6.80 14.53
C LYS A 132 8.37 -6.07 13.87
N ALA A 133 8.15 -5.58 12.65
CA ALA A 133 9.16 -4.86 11.88
C ALA A 133 9.01 -3.35 12.08
N LYS A 134 10.10 -2.66 12.44
CA LYS A 134 10.15 -1.19 12.47
C LYS A 134 10.36 -0.68 11.05
N ILE A 135 9.47 0.18 10.58
CA ILE A 135 9.63 0.93 9.33
C ILE A 135 9.96 2.37 9.71
N ASP A 136 11.18 2.78 9.40
CA ASP A 136 11.63 4.16 9.53
C ASP A 136 11.95 4.73 8.15
N ALA A 137 10.93 5.35 7.59
CA ALA A 137 10.91 5.92 6.26
C ALA A 137 11.58 7.31 6.20
N SER A 138 11.91 7.92 7.35
CA SER A 138 12.51 9.26 7.39
C SER A 138 13.85 9.37 6.65
N ARG A 139 14.51 8.23 6.38
CA ARG A 139 15.84 8.14 5.76
C ARG A 139 15.81 8.04 4.22
N ASP A 140 14.70 7.61 3.62
CA ASP A 140 14.61 7.37 2.16
C ASP A 140 13.93 8.53 1.40
N THR A 141 14.54 9.71 1.49
CA THR A 141 13.99 10.99 0.99
C THR A 141 13.58 10.96 -0.49
N MET A 142 14.25 10.15 -1.31
CA MET A 142 13.97 10.04 -2.76
C MET A 142 12.67 9.30 -3.06
N LEU A 143 12.30 8.26 -2.30
CA LEU A 143 11.01 7.59 -2.52
C LEU A 143 9.88 8.49 -2.03
N PHE A 144 10.04 9.14 -0.87
CA PHE A 144 9.01 10.01 -0.30
C PHE A 144 8.73 11.26 -1.12
N SER A 145 9.73 11.79 -1.85
CA SER A 145 9.49 12.94 -2.74
C SER A 145 8.53 12.62 -3.89
N LEU A 146 8.36 11.34 -4.24
CA LEU A 146 7.40 10.88 -5.25
C LEU A 146 5.99 10.66 -4.68
N LEU A 147 5.85 10.60 -3.35
CA LEU A 147 4.60 10.27 -2.67
C LEU A 147 3.85 11.55 -2.29
N LYS A 148 2.67 11.73 -2.88
CA LYS A 148 1.68 12.74 -2.47
C LYS A 148 1.25 12.55 -1.02
N ASN A 149 1.09 13.66 -0.31
CA ASN A 149 0.47 13.66 1.00
C ASN A 149 -1.02 13.28 0.90
N ASN A 150 -1.55 12.69 1.96
CA ASN A 150 -2.97 12.37 2.12
C ASN A 150 -3.57 11.62 0.92
N ALA A 151 -2.87 10.54 0.53
CA ALA A 151 -3.19 9.73 -0.63
C ALA A 151 -3.23 8.24 -0.27
N THR A 152 -3.91 7.46 -1.10
CA THR A 152 -3.91 6.00 -0.97
C THR A 152 -2.77 5.38 -1.75
N TYR A 153 -2.06 4.46 -1.09
CA TYR A 153 -1.04 3.64 -1.71
C TYR A 153 -1.41 2.17 -1.64
N GLN A 154 -1.03 1.44 -2.67
CA GLN A 154 -0.98 -0.02 -2.67
C GLN A 154 0.50 -0.43 -2.69
N VAL A 155 0.87 -1.36 -1.85
CA VAL A 155 2.22 -1.95 -1.85
C VAL A 155 2.07 -3.46 -1.99
N ARG A 156 2.74 -4.03 -2.98
CA ARG A 156 2.96 -5.47 -3.08
C ARG A 156 4.30 -5.73 -2.44
N TYR A 157 4.31 -6.55 -1.41
CA TYR A 157 5.49 -7.01 -0.72
C TYR A 157 5.66 -8.49 -1.05
N SER A 158 6.77 -8.85 -1.69
CA SER A 158 7.05 -10.21 -2.12
C SER A 158 8.40 -10.68 -1.60
N ILE A 159 8.42 -11.78 -0.87
CA ILE A 159 9.63 -12.50 -0.51
C ILE A 159 9.69 -13.78 -1.34
N THR A 160 10.82 -14.02 -2.01
CA THR A 160 11.10 -15.28 -2.70
C THR A 160 12.36 -15.89 -2.10
N ASP A 161 12.29 -17.12 -1.63
CA ASP A 161 13.49 -17.83 -1.19
C ASP A 161 14.30 -18.29 -2.40
N ASN A 162 15.58 -17.92 -2.45
CA ASN A 162 16.42 -18.31 -3.59
C ASN A 162 16.71 -19.81 -3.64
N LYS A 163 16.65 -20.51 -2.51
CA LYS A 163 16.99 -21.93 -2.40
C LYS A 163 15.81 -22.82 -2.73
N THR A 164 14.64 -22.57 -2.14
CA THR A 164 13.42 -23.39 -2.34
C THR A 164 12.52 -22.87 -3.46
N LYS A 165 12.68 -21.60 -3.85
CA LYS A 165 11.77 -20.85 -4.75
C LYS A 165 10.36 -20.63 -4.18
N GLU A 166 10.13 -20.95 -2.92
CA GLU A 166 8.88 -20.61 -2.23
C GLU A 166 8.71 -19.09 -2.13
N GLN A 167 7.45 -18.66 -2.17
CA GLN A 167 7.10 -17.25 -2.21
C GLN A 167 6.11 -16.90 -1.10
N ILE A 168 6.32 -15.72 -0.53
CA ILE A 168 5.36 -14.99 0.30
C ILE A 168 4.97 -13.76 -0.51
N CYS A 169 3.69 -13.50 -0.69
CA CYS A 169 3.22 -12.32 -1.41
C CYS A 169 2.03 -11.72 -0.70
N VAL A 170 2.15 -10.46 -0.30
CA VAL A 170 1.06 -9.68 0.29
C VAL A 170 0.87 -8.40 -0.49
N VAL A 171 -0.37 -8.03 -0.74
CA VAL A 171 -0.73 -6.68 -1.13
C VAL A 171 -1.35 -5.98 0.06
N VAL A 172 -0.87 -4.77 0.37
CA VAL A 172 -1.41 -3.88 1.40
C VAL A 172 -1.89 -2.59 0.74
N GLN A 173 -3.05 -2.10 1.13
CA GLN A 173 -3.60 -0.81 0.73
C GLN A 173 -3.91 0.03 1.96
N ALA A 174 -3.44 1.27 1.97
CA ALA A 174 -3.67 2.20 3.08
C ALA A 174 -3.66 3.66 2.62
N ARG A 175 -4.38 4.51 3.36
CA ARG A 175 -4.20 5.96 3.32
C ARG A 175 -2.93 6.32 4.10
N CYS A 176 -2.05 7.09 3.47
CA CYS A 176 -0.80 7.54 4.08
C CYS A 176 -0.72 9.06 4.11
N LEU A 177 -0.16 9.57 5.20
CA LEU A 177 0.22 10.97 5.38
C LEU A 177 1.75 11.07 5.23
N THR A 178 2.20 11.91 4.31
CA THR A 178 3.62 12.16 4.03
C THR A 178 4.07 13.53 4.53
N GLU A 179 3.20 14.24 5.26
CA GLU A 179 3.46 15.48 5.98
C GLU A 179 2.92 15.34 7.42
N GLU A 180 3.33 16.23 8.33
CA GLU A 180 2.74 16.23 9.68
C GLU A 180 1.26 16.63 9.60
N THR A 181 0.42 15.87 10.29
CA THR A 181 -1.04 16.04 10.30
C THR A 181 -1.43 17.48 10.67
N THR A 182 -2.16 18.16 9.79
CA THR A 182 -2.86 19.40 10.12
C THR A 182 -4.29 19.07 10.56
N SER A 183 -5.00 19.98 11.25
CA SER A 183 -6.36 19.73 11.75
C SER A 183 -7.37 19.39 10.64
N THR A 184 -7.03 19.65 9.38
CA THR A 184 -7.83 19.33 8.18
C THR A 184 -7.62 17.91 7.64
N ASP A 185 -6.66 17.15 8.18
CA ASP A 185 -6.33 15.79 7.72
C ASP A 185 -7.01 14.68 8.55
N ILE A 186 -7.65 15.04 9.67
CA ILE A 186 -8.33 14.13 10.63
C ILE A 186 -9.76 13.81 10.16
#